data_AF-A0A1F8F6Z4-F1
#
_entry.id   AF-A0A1F8F6Z4-F1
#
_cell.length_a   1.000
_cell.length_b   1.000
_cell.length_c   1.000
_cell.angle_alpha   90.00
_cell.angle_beta   90.00
_cell.angle_gamma   90.00
#
_symmetry.space_group_name_H-M   'P 1'
#
loop_
_entity.id
_entity.type
_entity.pdbx_description
1 polymer ?
#
loop_
_entity_poly.entity_id
_entity_poly.type
_entity_poly.pdbx_seq_one_letter_code
_entity_poly.pdbx_strand_id
1 'polypeptide(L)'
;MIRNKLFEGELIIKIKNQNTKIKIKEDILNTIKNSNKQAQERDPLDRILWMEDKGDEVRIFTSENQLAVRIGKKLKSSFSGSKLEIRHSDEDIVRVYWKC
;
A
#
# COMPACT_ATOMS: atom_id res chain seq x y z
N MET A 1 18.51 -17.42 14.81
CA MET A 1 17.60 -17.40 13.65
C MET A 1 17.24 -15.96 13.37
N ILE A 2 17.80 -15.38 12.30
CA ILE A 2 17.52 -14.00 11.90
C ILE A 2 16.96 -14.08 10.49
N ARG A 3 15.67 -14.38 10.36
CA ARG A 3 14.94 -13.98 9.16
C ARG A 3 14.64 -12.51 9.39
N ASN A 4 15.47 -11.63 8.84
CA ASN A 4 15.26 -10.19 8.92
C ASN A 4 13.89 -9.88 8.31
N LYS A 5 12.88 -9.79 9.17
CA LYS A 5 11.54 -9.35 8.84
C LYS A 5 11.64 -7.84 8.70
N LEU A 6 12.05 -7.40 7.51
CA LEU A 6 12.34 -5.99 7.25
C LEU A 6 11.07 -5.14 7.21
N PHE A 7 9.90 -5.77 7.10
CA PHE A 7 8.59 -5.12 7.01
C PHE A 7 7.53 -6.04 7.62
N GLU A 8 6.40 -5.45 7.98
CA GLU A 8 5.22 -6.18 8.42
C GLU A 8 4.11 -6.09 7.38
N GLY A 9 3.87 -4.90 6.82
CA GLY A 9 2.86 -4.71 5.78
C GLY A 9 3.45 -4.68 4.37
N GLU A 10 2.74 -5.32 3.44
CA GLU A 10 2.99 -5.23 1.99
C GLU A 10 1.69 -4.84 1.28
N LEU A 11 1.73 -3.76 0.51
CA LEU A 11 0.62 -3.30 -0.32
C LEU A 11 1.00 -3.42 -1.81
N ILE A 12 0.20 -4.16 -2.57
CA ILE A 12 0.39 -4.47 -3.98
C ILE A 12 -0.75 -3.83 -4.77
N ILE A 13 -0.40 -2.87 -5.62
CA ILE A 13 -1.34 -2.03 -6.38
C ILE A 13 -1.20 -2.38 -7.85
N LYS A 14 -2.26 -2.90 -8.47
CA LYS A 14 -2.32 -3.19 -9.91
C LYS A 14 -3.21 -2.19 -10.65
N ILE A 15 -2.68 -1.57 -11.69
CA ILE A 15 -3.39 -0.57 -12.51
C ILE A 15 -3.64 -1.18 -13.90
N LYS A 16 -4.89 -1.53 -14.21
CA LYS A 16 -5.22 -2.27 -15.45
C LYS A 16 -5.15 -1.45 -16.73
N ASN A 17 -5.51 -0.17 -16.70
CA ASN A 17 -5.73 0.62 -17.92
C ASN A 17 -4.53 1.51 -18.26
N GLN A 18 -3.91 1.28 -19.42
CA GLN A 18 -2.70 2.00 -19.85
C GLN A 18 -2.98 3.43 -20.32
N ASN A 19 -4.19 3.72 -20.83
CA ASN A 19 -4.48 5.02 -21.48
C ASN A 19 -4.74 6.17 -20.49
N THR A 20 -5.02 5.88 -19.21
CA THR A 20 -5.22 6.86 -18.12
C THR A 20 -4.21 6.71 -16.98
N LYS A 21 -3.13 5.95 -17.25
CA LYS A 21 -2.20 5.43 -16.25
C LYS A 21 -1.49 6.51 -15.44
N ILE A 22 -1.12 7.64 -16.06
CA ILE A 22 -0.29 8.66 -15.40
C ILE A 22 -1.08 9.37 -14.30
N LYS A 23 -2.24 9.95 -14.62
CA LYS A 23 -3.04 10.71 -13.66
C LYS A 23 -3.56 9.84 -12.51
N ILE A 24 -4.06 8.65 -12.83
CA ILE A 24 -4.53 7.69 -11.80
C ILE A 24 -3.37 7.28 -10.88
N LYS A 25 -2.18 7.03 -11.44
CA LYS A 25 -1.00 6.68 -10.65
C LYS A 25 -0.57 7.83 -9.74
N GLU A 26 -0.59 9.07 -10.23
CA GLU A 26 -0.31 10.25 -9.40
C GLU A 26 -1.32 10.39 -8.24
N ASP A 27 -2.61 10.24 -8.51
CA ASP A 27 -3.66 10.32 -7.48
C ASP A 27 -3.51 9.20 -6.43
N ILE A 28 -3.16 7.99 -6.85
CA ILE A 28 -2.85 6.86 -5.96
C ILE A 28 -1.64 7.20 -5.09
N LEU A 29 -0.53 7.65 -5.69
CA LEU A 29 0.69 8.00 -4.98
C LEU A 29 0.47 9.14 -3.98
N ASN A 30 -0.34 10.14 -4.34
CA ASN A 30 -0.72 11.22 -3.45
C ASN A 30 -1.56 10.70 -2.27
N THR A 31 -2.51 9.80 -2.53
CA THR A 31 -3.32 9.17 -1.47
C THR A 31 -2.46 8.37 -0.48
N ILE A 32 -1.47 7.64 -0.99
CA ILE A 32 -0.49 6.90 -0.18
C ILE A 32 0.34 7.85 0.68
N LYS A 33 0.94 8.89 0.08
CA LYS A 33 1.77 9.88 0.78
C LYS A 33 1.00 10.56 1.91
N ASN A 34 -0.24 10.97 1.65
CA ASN A 34 -1.12 11.57 2.65
C ASN A 34 -1.43 10.59 3.80
N SER A 35 -1.68 9.32 3.47
CA SER A 35 -1.93 8.28 4.47
C SER A 35 -0.71 8.01 5.34
N ASN A 36 0.49 8.00 4.74
CA ASN A 36 1.76 7.86 5.47
C ASN A 36 2.01 9.05 6.39
N LYS A 37 1.81 10.29 5.91
CA LYS A 37 1.98 11.48 6.74
C LYS A 37 1.05 11.46 7.96
N GLN A 38 -0.22 11.13 7.76
CA GLN A 38 -1.19 11.01 8.86
C GLN A 38 -0.84 9.89 9.84
N ALA A 39 -0.23 8.81 9.37
CA ALA A 39 0.25 7.73 10.21
C ALA A 39 1.43 8.19 11.08
N GLN A 40 2.44 8.81 10.45
CA GLN A 40 3.63 9.33 11.14
C GLN A 40 3.32 10.42 12.16
N GLU A 41 2.31 11.27 11.91
CA GLU A 41 1.84 12.27 12.88
C GLU A 41 1.25 11.64 14.14
N ARG A 42 0.70 10.42 14.04
CA ARG A 42 0.14 9.67 15.17
C ARG A 42 1.19 8.81 15.86
N ASP A 43 2.04 8.17 15.07
CA ASP A 43 3.13 7.33 15.53
C ASP A 43 4.32 7.45 14.55
N PRO A 44 5.44 8.06 14.97
CA PRO A 44 6.64 8.19 14.13
C PRO A 44 7.23 6.85 13.64
N LEU A 45 6.92 5.73 14.30
CA LEU A 45 7.33 4.40 13.87
C LEU A 45 6.45 3.85 12.76
N ASP A 46 5.22 4.35 12.59
CA ASP A 46 4.29 3.94 11.53
C ASP A 46 4.64 4.63 10.20
N ARG A 47 5.42 3.95 9.34
CA ARG A 47 5.96 4.52 8.11
C ARG A 47 6.07 3.52 6.96
N ILE A 48 5.99 4.07 5.74
CA ILE A 48 6.46 3.39 4.53
C ILE A 48 7.99 3.30 4.61
N LEU A 49 8.51 2.09 4.41
CA LEU A 49 9.94 1.80 4.42
C LEU A 49 10.54 1.98 3.03
N TRP A 50 9.94 1.37 2.01
CA TRP A 50 10.30 1.58 0.61
C TRP A 50 9.15 1.27 -0.34
N MET A 51 9.34 1.62 -1.61
CA MET A 51 8.40 1.37 -2.70
C MET A 51 9.12 0.81 -3.92
N GLU A 52 8.47 -0.08 -4.64
CA GLU A 52 8.95 -0.61 -5.91
C GLU A 52 7.92 -0.37 -7.01
N ASP A 53 8.36 0.23 -8.12
CA ASP A 53 7.54 0.46 -9.29
C ASP A 53 7.94 -0.53 -10.40
N LYS A 54 7.03 -1.42 -10.76
CA LYS A 54 7.21 -2.41 -11.84
C LYS A 54 6.44 -2.02 -13.11
N GLY A 55 5.96 -0.78 -13.20
CA GLY A 55 5.22 -0.27 -14.35
C GLY A 55 3.72 -0.47 -14.20
N ASP A 56 3.20 -1.69 -14.30
CA ASP A 56 1.77 -2.02 -14.12
C ASP A 56 1.39 -2.35 -12.67
N GLU A 57 2.40 -2.60 -11.85
CA GLU A 57 2.30 -2.90 -10.42
C GLU A 57 3.19 -1.96 -9.61
N VAL A 58 2.66 -1.44 -8.50
CA VAL A 58 3.44 -0.73 -7.48
C VAL A 58 3.35 -1.51 -6.18
N ARG A 59 4.51 -1.82 -5.58
CA ARG A 59 4.62 -2.45 -4.26
C ARG A 59 5.10 -1.45 -3.23
N ILE A 60 4.55 -1.55 -2.03
CA ILE A 60 4.80 -0.64 -0.92
C ILE A 60 4.98 -1.48 0.33
N PHE A 61 6.07 -1.24 1.04
CA PHE A 61 6.41 -1.99 2.24
C PHE A 61 6.35 -1.06 3.44
N THR A 62 5.68 -1.49 4.51
CA THR A 62 5.44 -0.67 5.71
C THR A 62 6.03 -1.33 6.94
N SER A 63 6.47 -0.50 7.90
CA SER A 63 6.94 -0.97 9.21
C SER A 63 5.85 -1.73 9.96
N GLU A 64 4.60 -1.30 9.81
CA GLU A 64 3.45 -1.83 10.52
C GLU A 64 2.40 -2.42 9.57
N ASN A 65 1.80 -3.54 9.96
CA ASN A 65 0.71 -4.18 9.23
C ASN A 65 -0.50 -3.27 9.01
N GLN A 66 -0.86 -2.49 10.04
CA GLN A 66 -2.06 -1.67 10.03
C GLN A 66 -1.99 -0.53 9.02
N LEU A 67 -0.78 -0.05 8.68
CA LEU A 67 -0.59 0.99 7.68
C LEU A 67 -0.97 0.51 6.28
N ALA A 68 -0.49 -0.67 5.88
CA ALA A 68 -0.84 -1.26 4.60
C ALA A 68 -2.36 -1.41 4.47
N VAL A 69 -3.04 -1.86 5.53
CA VAL A 69 -4.51 -1.99 5.57
C VAL A 69 -5.20 -0.64 5.47
N ARG A 70 -4.73 0.37 6.21
CA ARG A 70 -5.28 1.72 6.20
C ARG A 70 -5.18 2.36 4.81
N ILE A 71 -4.02 2.24 4.16
CA ILE A 71 -3.80 2.74 2.80
C ILE A 71 -4.73 2.02 1.83
N GLY A 72 -4.81 0.68 1.89
CA GLY A 72 -5.69 -0.09 1.00
C GLY A 72 -7.17 0.29 1.14
N LYS A 73 -7.66 0.46 2.38
CA LYS A 73 -9.03 0.94 2.66
C LYS A 73 -9.25 2.35 2.13
N LYS A 74 -8.27 3.25 2.28
CA LYS A 74 -8.35 4.62 1.76
C LYS A 74 -8.44 4.62 0.24
N LEU A 75 -7.59 3.86 -0.46
CA LEU A 75 -7.66 3.71 -1.92
C LEU A 75 -9.01 3.15 -2.36
N LYS A 76 -9.53 2.12 -1.68
CA LYS A 76 -10.87 1.58 -1.97
C LYS A 76 -11.98 2.63 -1.82
N SER A 77 -11.87 3.54 -0.85
CA SER A 77 -12.83 4.63 -0.66
C SER A 77 -12.70 5.76 -1.69
N SER A 78 -11.47 6.07 -2.13
CA SER A 78 -11.19 7.16 -3.06
C SER A 78 -11.45 6.81 -4.52
N PHE A 79 -11.36 5.52 -4.87
CA PHE A 79 -11.49 5.03 -6.24
C PHE A 79 -12.63 4.01 -6.34
N SER A 80 -13.81 4.48 -6.74
CA SER A 80 -14.97 3.64 -6.98
C SER A 80 -14.69 2.59 -8.07
N GLY A 81 -15.28 1.39 -7.93
CA GLY A 81 -15.03 0.27 -8.86
C GLY A 81 -13.73 -0.52 -8.63
N SER A 82 -12.80 -0.02 -7.80
CA SER A 82 -11.60 -0.77 -7.41
C SER A 82 -11.93 -2.02 -6.59
N LYS A 83 -11.03 -3.00 -6.52
CA LYS A 83 -11.15 -4.18 -5.65
C LYS A 83 -10.00 -4.18 -4.63
N LEU A 84 -10.34 -4.48 -3.38
CA LEU A 84 -9.43 -4.60 -2.25
C LEU A 84 -9.54 -6.01 -1.68
N GLU A 85 -8.41 -6.62 -1.43
CA GLU A 85 -8.29 -7.92 -0.77
C GLU A 85 -7.17 -7.83 0.27
N ILE A 86 -7.42 -8.31 1.49
CA ILE A 86 -6.45 -8.29 2.59
C ILE A 86 -6.21 -9.74 2.99
N ARG A 87 -4.95 -10.16 2.98
CA ARG A 87 -4.52 -11.50 3.36
C ARG A 87 -3.57 -11.40 4.54
N HIS A 88 -3.88 -12.15 5.59
CA HIS A 88 -3.01 -12.34 6.74
C HIS A 88 -2.22 -13.62 6.52
N SER A 89 -0.92 -13.61 6.83
CA SER A 89 -0.08 -14.81 6.80
C SER A 89 0.37 -15.18 8.21
N ASP A 90 0.72 -16.45 8.41
CA ASP A 90 1.17 -16.98 9.70
C ASP A 90 2.50 -16.35 10.16
N GLU A 91 3.24 -15.71 9.26
CA GLU A 91 4.46 -14.98 9.56
C GLU A 91 4.18 -13.51 9.90
N ASP A 92 3.13 -13.15 10.64
CA ASP A 92 2.68 -11.77 10.97
C ASP A 92 2.79 -10.71 9.85
N ILE A 93 2.78 -11.12 8.58
CA ILE A 93 2.83 -10.21 7.43
C ILE A 93 1.42 -10.06 6.89
N VAL A 94 0.97 -8.82 6.75
CA VAL A 94 -0.29 -8.48 6.11
C VAL A 94 -0.06 -8.02 4.69
N ARG A 95 -0.63 -8.77 3.74
CA ARG A 95 -0.61 -8.44 2.31
C ARG A 95 -1.92 -7.83 1.88
N VAL A 96 -1.85 -6.64 1.32
CA VAL A 96 -3.00 -5.90 0.83
C VAL A 96 -2.90 -5.84 -0.68
N TYR A 97 -3.88 -6.41 -1.37
CA TYR A 97 -3.98 -6.37 -2.82
C TYR A 97 -5.05 -5.38 -3.21
N TRP A 98 -4.67 -4.38 -3.99
CA TRP A 98 -5.59 -3.40 -4.52
C TRP A 98 -5.49 -3.36 -6.05
N LYS A 99 -6.63 -3.30 -6.73
CA LYS A 99 -6.68 -3.19 -8.19
C LYS A 99 -7.77 -2.27 -8.68
N CYS A 100 -7.47 -1.44 -9.67
CA CYS A 100 -8.43 -0.66 -10.45
C CYS A 100 -8.36 -1.06 -11.93
#